data_AF-A0A963EF58-F1
#
_entry.id   AF-A0A963EF58-F1
#
_cell.length_a   1.000
_cell.length_b   1.000
_cell.length_c   1.000
_cell.angle_alpha   90.00
_cell.angle_beta   90.00
_cell.angle_gamma   90.00
#
_symmetry.space_group_name_H-M   'P 1'
#
loop_
_entity.id
_entity.type
_entity.pdbx_description
1 polymer ?
#
loop_
_entity_poly.entity_id
_entity_poly.type
_entity_poly.pdbx_seq_one_letter_code
_entity_poly.pdbx_strand_id
1 'polypeptide(L)'
;MIDTLLAAIALVADPYVLFVMVAAGLFGLFVGAMPGLTATLATALLVPVTFFMDPIPALAAIVSTTAMAIFAGDLPGALLRIPGTPASAAYVDDAHKLTLAGKANVGLGTSLVCAVIGGLVGATILAFTAPMLAEIALSFSTFEYFWLATFGLTCAAFVSTGQPVKGLVSLLLGLFISTIGIDIMAGQPRFTMGSTELMGGVSFIPAMIGMFAVSEVLRWALGTTGGRERLSTVNQASGAIFSAGLESVRRYKAGLARGSLIGTLIGILPGAGADIAAWVTYA
;
A
#
# COMPACT_ATOMS: atom_id res chain seq x y z
N MET A 1 -10.71 -23.30 18.23
CA MET A 1 -10.43 -21.87 17.97
C MET A 1 -9.33 -21.33 18.89
N ILE A 2 -9.40 -21.56 20.21
CA ILE A 2 -8.28 -21.22 21.12
C ILE A 2 -7.05 -22.11 20.85
N ASP A 3 -7.24 -23.42 20.65
CA ASP A 3 -6.12 -24.33 20.37
C ASP A 3 -5.43 -24.02 19.04
N THR A 4 -6.20 -23.63 18.02
CA THR A 4 -5.67 -23.17 16.74
C THR A 4 -4.89 -21.86 16.86
N LEU A 5 -5.33 -20.95 17.75
CA LEU A 5 -4.62 -19.70 18.00
C LEU A 5 -3.30 -19.95 18.75
N LEU A 6 -3.31 -20.83 19.75
CA LEU A 6 -2.11 -21.25 20.48
C LEU A 6 -1.11 -21.96 19.56
N ALA A 7 -1.59 -22.84 18.68
CA ALA A 7 -0.76 -23.49 17.66
C ALA A 7 -0.15 -22.46 16.69
N ALA A 8 -0.93 -21.48 16.23
CA ALA A 8 -0.44 -20.42 15.35
C ALA A 8 0.65 -19.58 16.04
N ILE A 9 0.47 -19.24 17.31
CA ILE A 9 1.50 -18.52 18.09
C ILE A 9 2.79 -19.35 18.19
N ALA A 10 2.67 -20.66 18.43
CA ALA A 10 3.84 -21.54 18.49
C ALA A 10 4.60 -21.63 17.15
N LEU A 11 3.87 -21.65 16.03
CA LEU A 11 4.46 -21.65 14.69
C LEU A 11 5.18 -20.34 14.35
N VAL A 12 4.64 -19.20 14.78
CA VAL A 12 5.27 -17.88 14.58
C VAL A 12 6.44 -17.66 15.53
N ALA A 13 6.37 -18.22 16.75
CA ALA A 13 7.44 -18.14 17.74
C ALA A 13 8.65 -19.02 17.41
N ASP A 14 8.58 -19.82 16.36
CA ASP A 14 9.72 -20.58 15.87
C ASP A 14 10.89 -19.63 15.52
N PRO A 15 12.11 -19.87 16.04
CA PRO A 15 13.25 -18.99 15.82
C PRO A 15 13.60 -18.77 14.34
N TYR A 16 13.38 -19.77 13.48
CA TYR A 16 13.61 -19.65 12.05
C TYR A 16 12.58 -18.73 11.41
N VAL A 17 11.30 -18.85 11.79
CA VAL A 17 10.23 -17.97 11.30
C VAL A 17 10.47 -16.53 11.75
N LEU A 18 10.86 -16.30 13.00
CA LEU A 18 11.21 -14.97 13.50
C LEU A 18 12.41 -14.37 12.75
N PHE A 19 13.44 -15.16 12.49
CA PHE A 19 14.59 -14.71 11.68
C PHE A 19 14.15 -14.29 10.28
N VAL A 20 13.31 -15.10 9.63
CA VAL A 20 12.75 -14.80 8.30
C VAL A 20 11.92 -13.51 8.34
N MET A 21 11.06 -13.31 9.35
CA MET A 21 10.28 -12.09 9.51
C MET A 21 11.17 -10.85 9.63
N VAL A 22 12.24 -10.92 10.42
CA VAL A 22 13.19 -9.81 10.58
C VAL A 22 13.93 -9.54 9.28
N ALA A 23 14.48 -10.58 8.63
CA ALA A 23 15.21 -10.42 7.38
C ALA A 23 14.33 -9.85 6.25
N ALA A 24 13.12 -10.39 6.10
CA ALA A 24 12.12 -9.93 5.16
C ALA A 24 11.63 -8.52 5.49
N GLY A 25 11.46 -8.18 6.77
CA GLY A 25 11.12 -6.84 7.22
C GLY A 25 12.20 -5.80 6.93
N LEU A 26 13.48 -6.15 7.11
CA LEU A 26 14.61 -5.29 6.74
C LEU A 26 14.67 -5.08 5.22
N PHE A 27 14.43 -6.13 4.44
CA PHE A 27 14.31 -6.02 3.00
C PHE A 27 13.15 -5.10 2.61
N GLY A 28 11.96 -5.28 3.19
CA GLY A 28 10.82 -4.41 2.98
C GLY A 28 11.09 -2.95 3.34
N LEU A 29 11.78 -2.70 4.46
CA LEU A 29 12.21 -1.37 4.87
C LEU A 29 13.15 -0.72 3.85
N PHE A 30 14.15 -1.47 3.37
CA PHE A 30 15.09 -0.99 2.36
C PHE A 30 14.38 -0.66 1.04
N VAL A 31 13.53 -1.57 0.56
CA VAL A 31 12.82 -1.40 -0.71
C VAL A 31 11.84 -0.24 -0.62
N GLY A 32 11.01 -0.17 0.43
CA GLY A 32 10.01 0.89 0.57
C GLY A 32 10.60 2.28 0.85
N ALA A 33 11.78 2.36 1.48
CA ALA A 33 12.46 3.64 1.69
C ALA A 33 12.98 4.26 0.38
N MET A 34 13.16 3.46 -0.68
CA MET A 34 13.56 3.96 -1.98
C MET A 34 12.35 4.50 -2.75
N PRO A 35 12.40 5.76 -3.23
CA PRO A 35 11.33 6.32 -4.05
C PRO A 35 11.08 5.46 -5.28
N GLY A 36 9.84 5.00 -5.42
CA GLY A 36 9.40 4.26 -6.59
C GLY A 36 9.54 2.74 -6.53
N LEU A 37 10.15 2.19 -5.49
CA LEU A 37 10.10 0.75 -5.22
C LEU A 37 8.98 0.44 -4.23
N THR A 38 7.86 -0.07 -4.75
CA THR A 38 6.65 -0.28 -3.94
C THR A 38 6.62 -1.63 -3.23
N ALA A 39 5.71 -1.76 -2.27
CA ALA A 39 5.44 -3.03 -1.61
C ALA A 39 5.10 -4.16 -2.58
N THR A 40 4.38 -3.88 -3.67
CA THR A 40 4.04 -4.86 -4.70
C THR A 40 5.26 -5.36 -5.47
N LEU A 41 6.23 -4.48 -5.73
CA LEU A 41 7.49 -4.89 -6.37
C LEU A 41 8.35 -5.68 -5.38
N ALA A 42 8.41 -5.26 -4.11
CA ALA A 42 9.11 -5.98 -3.06
C ALA A 42 8.59 -7.42 -2.93
N THR A 43 7.27 -7.61 -2.90
CA THR A 43 6.66 -8.95 -2.85
C THR A 43 6.91 -9.74 -4.12
N ALA A 44 6.78 -9.14 -5.31
CA ALA A 44 7.06 -9.82 -6.57
C ALA A 44 8.50 -10.35 -6.66
N LEU A 45 9.48 -9.60 -6.14
CA LEU A 45 10.88 -10.04 -6.06
C LEU A 45 11.08 -11.17 -5.03
N LEU A 46 10.27 -11.18 -3.97
CA LEU A 46 10.36 -12.19 -2.92
C LEU A 46 9.73 -13.53 -3.33
N VAL A 47 8.66 -13.49 -4.14
CA VAL A 47 7.88 -14.68 -4.55
C VAL A 47 8.76 -15.83 -5.07
N PRO A 48 9.72 -15.62 -6.01
CA PRO A 48 10.65 -16.65 -6.46
C PRO A 48 11.45 -17.32 -5.34
N VAL A 49 11.86 -16.55 -4.32
CA VAL A 49 12.60 -17.07 -3.17
C VAL A 49 11.69 -17.88 -2.27
N THR A 50 10.46 -17.39 -2.04
CA THR A 50 9.49 -18.05 -1.16
C THR A 50 8.97 -19.39 -1.70
N PHE A 51 9.07 -19.65 -3.01
CA PHE A 51 8.73 -20.96 -3.58
C PHE A 51 9.63 -22.10 -3.09
N PHE A 52 10.84 -21.78 -2.60
CA PHE A 52 11.76 -22.76 -2.05
C PHE A 52 11.66 -22.87 -0.51
N MET A 53 10.71 -22.19 0.12
CA MET A 53 10.53 -22.15 1.56
C MET A 53 9.28 -22.94 1.98
N ASP A 54 9.27 -23.41 3.22
CA ASP A 54 8.06 -23.98 3.81
C ASP A 54 6.93 -22.91 3.86
N PRO A 55 5.65 -23.32 3.81
CA PRO A 55 4.53 -22.38 3.67
C PRO A 55 4.46 -21.30 4.76
N ILE A 56 4.80 -21.66 6.00
CA ILE A 56 4.74 -20.74 7.14
C ILE A 56 5.77 -19.61 7.03
N PRO A 57 7.09 -19.90 6.93
CA PRO A 57 8.09 -18.85 6.74
C PRO A 57 7.91 -18.11 5.41
N ALA A 58 7.43 -18.78 4.34
CA ALA A 58 7.10 -18.11 3.07
C ALA A 58 6.04 -17.02 3.25
N LEU A 59 4.91 -17.35 3.88
CA LEU A 59 3.84 -16.38 4.18
C LEU A 59 4.32 -15.29 5.13
N ALA A 60 5.07 -15.65 6.17
CA ALA A 60 5.63 -14.70 7.12
C ALA A 60 6.55 -13.69 6.43
N ALA A 61 7.35 -14.14 5.45
CA ALA A 61 8.24 -13.27 4.68
C ALA A 61 7.47 -12.29 3.78
N ILE A 62 6.44 -12.75 3.06
CA ILE A 62 5.61 -11.89 2.21
C ILE A 62 4.89 -10.83 3.05
N VAL A 63 4.25 -11.24 4.16
CA VAL A 63 3.51 -10.32 5.05
C VAL A 63 4.46 -9.30 5.68
N SER A 64 5.60 -9.75 6.22
CA SER A 64 6.58 -8.86 6.86
C SER A 64 7.18 -7.85 5.89
N THR A 65 7.56 -8.32 4.68
CA THR A 65 8.07 -7.45 3.61
C THR A 65 7.04 -6.40 3.22
N THR A 66 5.79 -6.83 2.99
CA THR A 66 4.70 -5.94 2.56
C THR A 66 4.40 -4.88 3.62
N ALA A 67 4.23 -5.29 4.87
CA ALA A 67 3.91 -4.38 5.98
C ALA A 67 5.02 -3.33 6.17
N MET A 68 6.28 -3.76 6.13
CA MET A 68 7.42 -2.86 6.26
C MET A 68 7.58 -1.95 5.05
N ALA A 69 7.41 -2.46 3.83
CA ALA A 69 7.53 -1.65 2.61
C ALA A 69 6.44 -0.58 2.48
N ILE A 70 5.20 -0.89 2.89
CA ILE A 70 4.10 0.08 2.88
C ILE A 70 4.43 1.26 3.80
N PHE A 71 4.80 1.00 5.05
CA PHE A 71 5.18 2.06 5.98
C PHE A 71 6.46 2.78 5.53
N ALA A 72 7.47 2.04 5.06
CA ALA A 72 8.74 2.63 4.64
C ALA A 72 8.56 3.59 3.45
N GLY A 73 7.55 3.37 2.62
CA GLY A 73 7.13 4.28 1.55
C GLY A 73 6.71 5.68 2.01
N ASP A 74 6.39 5.85 3.30
CA ASP A 74 6.04 7.14 3.87
C ASP A 74 7.27 8.02 4.17
N LEU A 75 8.46 7.43 4.28
CA LEU A 75 9.71 8.18 4.47
C LEU A 75 10.00 9.11 3.28
N PRO A 76 10.11 8.61 2.03
CA PRO A 76 10.29 9.50 0.88
C PRO A 76 9.07 10.41 0.66
N GLY A 77 7.86 9.98 1.05
CA GLY A 77 6.66 10.82 1.01
C GLY A 77 6.78 12.05 1.91
N ALA A 78 7.16 11.86 3.17
CA ALA A 78 7.32 12.94 4.13
C ALA A 78 8.52 13.84 3.78
N LEU A 79 9.66 13.25 3.41
CA LEU A 79 10.91 13.99 3.22
C LEU A 79 11.03 14.65 1.85
N LEU A 80 10.60 13.96 0.79
CA LEU A 80 10.82 14.37 -0.60
C LEU A 80 9.52 14.67 -1.35
N ARG A 81 8.36 14.54 -0.69
CA ARG A 81 7.03 14.68 -1.32
C ARG A 81 6.79 13.68 -2.45
N ILE A 82 7.44 12.52 -2.40
CA ILE A 82 7.28 11.45 -3.40
C ILE A 82 6.59 10.26 -2.70
N PRO A 83 5.30 9.98 -2.98
CA PRO A 83 4.58 8.90 -2.31
C PRO A 83 5.17 7.54 -2.71
N GLY A 84 5.45 6.68 -1.72
CA GLY A 84 5.92 5.32 -1.96
C GLY A 84 4.83 4.34 -2.40
N THR A 85 3.56 4.64 -2.14
CA THR A 85 2.40 3.84 -2.57
C THR A 85 1.26 4.75 -3.05
N PRO A 86 0.34 4.27 -3.90
CA PRO A 86 -0.83 5.05 -4.29
C PRO A 86 -1.73 5.42 -3.09
N ALA A 87 -1.82 4.55 -2.07
CA ALA A 87 -2.47 4.85 -0.79
C ALA A 87 -1.83 6.04 -0.06
N SER A 88 -0.49 6.11 0.00
CA SER A 88 0.23 7.21 0.66
C SER A 88 0.03 8.56 -0.04
N ALA A 89 -0.35 8.57 -1.31
CA ALA A 89 -0.61 9.81 -2.06
C ALA A 89 -1.79 10.62 -1.48
N ALA A 90 -2.71 9.99 -0.74
CA ALA A 90 -3.82 10.70 -0.11
C ALA A 90 -3.37 11.74 0.92
N TYR A 91 -2.28 11.48 1.65
CA TYR A 91 -1.80 12.31 2.76
C TYR A 91 -0.35 12.80 2.61
N VAL A 92 0.30 12.52 1.47
CA VAL A 92 1.71 12.86 1.21
C VAL A 92 1.99 14.35 1.35
N ASP A 93 1.07 15.20 0.87
CA ASP A 93 1.22 16.65 0.95
C ASP A 93 1.23 17.14 2.40
N ASP A 94 0.40 16.55 3.26
CA ASP A 94 0.32 16.93 4.68
C ASP A 94 1.51 16.38 5.48
N ALA A 95 1.96 15.16 5.18
CA ALA A 95 3.19 14.60 5.74
C ALA A 95 4.41 15.45 5.36
N HIS A 96 4.46 15.97 4.13
CA HIS A 96 5.53 16.84 3.68
C HIS A 96 5.49 18.22 4.35
N LYS A 97 4.30 18.84 4.48
CA LYS A 97 4.14 20.11 5.22
C LYS A 97 4.59 19.99 6.68
N LEU A 98 4.29 18.87 7.36
CA LEU A 98 4.76 18.61 8.72
C LEU A 98 6.29 18.52 8.78
N THR A 99 6.91 17.94 7.76
CA THR A 99 8.38 17.87 7.64
C THR A 99 8.99 19.25 7.44
N LEU A 100 8.43 20.08 6.55
CA LEU A 100 8.87 21.47 6.35
C LEU A 100 8.74 22.32 7.63
N ALA A 101 7.71 22.05 8.44
CA ALA A 101 7.51 22.69 9.75
C ALA A 101 8.44 22.15 10.87
N GLY A 102 9.41 21.29 10.55
CA GLY A 102 10.32 20.68 11.53
C GLY A 102 9.67 19.60 12.41
N LYS A 103 8.47 19.14 12.07
CA LYS A 103 7.67 18.16 12.82
C LYS A 103 7.62 16.79 12.12
N ALA A 104 8.67 16.42 11.40
CA ALA A 104 8.77 15.13 10.70
C ALA A 104 8.50 13.92 11.63
N ASN A 105 9.01 13.96 12.86
CA ASN A 105 8.79 12.92 13.87
C ASN A 105 7.31 12.72 14.21
N VAL A 106 6.51 13.79 14.20
CA VAL A 106 5.06 13.71 14.47
C VAL A 106 4.36 13.04 13.30
N GLY A 107 4.68 13.45 12.06
CA GLY A 107 4.11 12.87 10.84
C GLY A 107 4.43 11.38 10.72
N LEU A 108 5.72 11.04 10.66
CA LEU A 108 6.19 9.66 10.52
C LEU A 108 5.82 8.78 11.72
N GLY A 109 5.85 9.34 12.94
CA GLY A 109 5.44 8.63 14.15
C GLY A 109 3.96 8.30 14.16
N THR A 110 3.12 9.24 13.72
CA THR A 110 1.68 9.01 13.60
C THR A 110 1.39 7.95 12.53
N SER A 111 2.03 8.05 11.35
CA SER A 111 1.91 7.03 10.30
C SER A 111 2.31 5.64 10.81
N LEU A 112 3.45 5.52 11.50
CA LEU A 112 3.94 4.25 12.05
C LEU A 112 2.93 3.63 13.02
N VAL A 113 2.53 4.38 14.05
CA VAL A 113 1.68 3.85 15.11
C VAL A 113 0.28 3.52 14.57
N CYS A 114 -0.28 4.38 13.71
CA CYS A 114 -1.55 4.12 13.06
C CYS A 114 -1.49 2.89 12.13
N ALA A 115 -0.41 2.72 11.36
CA ALA A 115 -0.22 1.56 10.49
C ALA A 115 -0.11 0.26 11.30
N VAL A 116 0.64 0.26 12.41
CA VAL A 116 0.74 -0.90 13.30
C VAL A 116 -0.62 -1.25 13.91
N ILE A 117 -1.34 -0.27 14.47
CA ILE A 117 -2.65 -0.53 15.08
C ILE A 117 -3.66 -0.98 14.03
N GLY A 118 -3.71 -0.32 12.87
CA GLY A 118 -4.58 -0.69 11.75
C GLY A 118 -4.29 -2.10 11.23
N GLY A 119 -3.00 -2.44 11.07
CA GLY A 119 -2.55 -3.77 10.67
C GLY A 119 -2.94 -4.85 11.68
N LEU A 120 -2.77 -4.58 12.99
CA LEU A 120 -3.20 -5.51 14.04
C LEU A 120 -4.72 -5.69 14.07
N VAL A 121 -5.49 -4.61 13.91
CA VAL A 121 -6.95 -4.68 13.84
C VAL A 121 -7.39 -5.50 12.62
N GLY A 122 -6.83 -5.22 11.44
CA GLY A 122 -7.12 -5.96 10.22
C GLY A 122 -6.72 -7.43 10.31
N ALA A 123 -5.53 -7.74 10.83
CA ALA A 123 -5.07 -9.11 11.03
C ALA A 123 -5.95 -9.87 12.03
N THR A 124 -6.39 -9.20 13.11
CA THR A 124 -7.29 -9.80 14.09
C THR A 124 -8.64 -10.11 13.46
N ILE A 125 -9.26 -9.13 12.77
CA ILE A 125 -10.54 -9.33 12.09
C ILE A 125 -10.41 -10.47 11.07
N LEU A 126 -9.35 -10.46 10.25
CA LEU A 126 -9.07 -11.53 9.30
C LEU A 126 -8.90 -12.88 9.97
N ALA A 127 -8.21 -12.98 11.11
CA ALA A 127 -8.05 -14.26 11.81
C ALA A 127 -9.38 -14.89 12.24
N PHE A 128 -10.38 -14.06 12.60
CA PHE A 128 -11.72 -14.54 12.95
C PHE A 128 -12.62 -14.77 11.74
N THR A 129 -12.47 -13.98 10.67
CA THR A 129 -13.34 -14.06 9.48
C THR A 129 -12.77 -14.94 8.36
N ALA A 130 -11.48 -15.29 8.40
CA ALA A 130 -10.79 -16.10 7.40
C ALA A 130 -11.50 -17.41 7.03
N PRO A 131 -11.97 -18.25 7.98
CA PRO A 131 -12.67 -19.49 7.62
C PRO A 131 -13.97 -19.21 6.85
N MET A 132 -14.75 -18.22 7.28
CA MET A 132 -15.97 -17.81 6.58
C MET A 132 -15.66 -17.25 5.19
N LEU A 133 -14.61 -16.44 5.08
CA LEU A 133 -14.14 -15.89 3.82
C LEU A 133 -13.66 -16.99 2.86
N ALA A 134 -13.01 -18.04 3.37
CA ALA A 134 -12.53 -19.16 2.59
C ALA A 134 -13.70 -20.00 2.03
N GLU A 135 -14.74 -20.28 2.83
CA GLU A 135 -15.94 -20.97 2.35
C GLU A 135 -16.65 -20.17 1.25
N ILE A 136 -16.78 -18.85 1.44
CA ILE A 136 -17.36 -17.96 0.43
C ILE A 136 -16.48 -17.98 -0.85
N ALA A 137 -15.17 -17.83 -0.72
CA ALA A 137 -14.26 -17.83 -1.86
C ALA A 137 -14.28 -19.15 -2.64
N LEU A 138 -14.40 -20.30 -1.96
CA LEU A 138 -14.52 -21.61 -2.60
C LEU A 138 -15.85 -21.80 -3.33
N SER A 139 -16.89 -21.05 -2.97
CA SER A 139 -18.20 -21.08 -3.65
C SER A 139 -18.25 -20.22 -4.92
N PHE A 140 -17.24 -19.38 -5.17
CA PHE A 140 -17.23 -18.47 -6.31
C PHE A 140 -17.04 -19.22 -7.62
N SER A 141 -18.01 -19.07 -8.52
CA SER A 141 -17.93 -19.47 -9.91
C SER A 141 -17.64 -18.26 -10.80
N THR A 142 -17.56 -18.49 -12.11
CA THR A 142 -17.42 -17.43 -13.13
C THR A 142 -18.47 -16.31 -12.97
N PHE A 143 -19.68 -16.64 -12.50
CA PHE A 143 -20.76 -15.68 -12.28
C PHE A 143 -20.44 -14.70 -11.14
N GLU A 144 -20.00 -15.20 -9.98
CA GLU A 144 -19.63 -14.37 -8.84
C GLU A 144 -18.40 -13.51 -9.17
N TYR A 145 -17.41 -14.06 -9.87
CA TYR A 145 -16.24 -13.29 -10.32
C TYR A 145 -16.63 -12.15 -11.26
N PHE A 146 -17.60 -12.34 -12.16
CA PHE A 146 -18.09 -11.28 -13.05
C PHE A 146 -18.73 -10.13 -12.27
N TRP A 147 -19.64 -10.44 -11.34
CA TRP A 147 -20.28 -9.41 -10.52
C TRP A 147 -19.31 -8.73 -9.58
N LEU A 148 -18.35 -9.49 -9.05
CA LEU A 148 -17.30 -8.93 -8.21
C LEU A 148 -16.43 -7.93 -8.97
N ALA A 149 -16.00 -8.27 -10.19
CA ALA A 149 -15.26 -7.35 -11.05
C ALA A 149 -16.08 -6.10 -11.41
N THR A 150 -17.36 -6.28 -11.75
CA THR A 150 -18.28 -5.18 -12.06
C THR A 150 -18.49 -4.26 -10.85
N PHE A 151 -18.62 -4.84 -9.66
CA PHE A 151 -18.73 -4.11 -8.40
C PHE A 151 -17.47 -3.30 -8.13
N GLY A 152 -16.28 -3.89 -8.30
CA GLY A 152 -14.99 -3.18 -8.17
C GLY A 152 -14.86 -1.99 -9.12
N LEU A 153 -15.23 -2.17 -10.39
CA LEU A 153 -15.25 -1.09 -11.39
C LEU A 153 -16.26 0.02 -11.02
N THR A 154 -17.42 -0.37 -10.47
CA THR A 154 -18.45 0.58 -10.02
C THR A 154 -17.97 1.40 -8.82
N CYS A 155 -17.34 0.76 -7.83
CA CYS A 155 -16.72 1.45 -6.70
C CYS A 155 -15.64 2.44 -7.15
N ALA A 156 -14.79 2.05 -8.11
CA ALA A 156 -13.77 2.94 -8.66
C ALA A 156 -14.38 4.19 -9.33
N ALA A 157 -15.54 4.07 -9.99
CA ALA A 157 -16.26 5.22 -10.52
C ALA A 157 -16.81 6.16 -9.43
N PHE A 158 -17.33 5.61 -8.33
CA PHE A 158 -17.92 6.39 -7.23
C PHE A 158 -16.91 7.11 -6.35
N VAL A 159 -15.70 6.58 -6.21
CA VAL A 159 -14.64 7.17 -5.38
C VAL A 159 -14.02 8.42 -6.03
N SER A 160 -14.23 8.63 -7.33
CA SER A 160 -13.73 9.81 -8.04
C SER A 160 -14.35 11.10 -7.46
N THR A 161 -13.56 11.86 -6.70
CA THR A 161 -13.95 13.18 -6.20
C THR A 161 -14.13 14.16 -7.36
N GLY A 162 -15.32 14.76 -7.50
CA GLY A 162 -15.61 15.78 -8.54
C GLY A 162 -16.74 15.40 -9.48
N GLN A 163 -16.57 15.66 -10.78
CA GLN A 163 -17.61 15.41 -11.79
C GLN A 163 -17.66 13.91 -12.15
N PRO A 164 -18.82 13.22 -12.00
CA PRO A 164 -18.94 11.78 -12.26
C PRO A 164 -18.50 11.36 -13.67
N VAL A 165 -18.73 12.22 -14.66
CA VAL A 165 -18.33 12.00 -16.05
C VAL A 165 -16.82 11.90 -16.20
N LYS A 166 -16.05 12.73 -15.48
CA LYS A 166 -14.58 12.66 -15.51
C LYS A 166 -14.08 11.37 -14.87
N GLY A 167 -14.68 10.96 -13.75
CA GLY A 167 -14.39 9.68 -13.11
C GLY A 167 -14.64 8.49 -14.03
N LEU A 168 -15.78 8.48 -14.73
CA LEU A 168 -16.11 7.41 -15.68
C LEU A 168 -15.17 7.38 -16.88
N VAL A 169 -14.82 8.54 -17.46
CA VAL A 169 -13.86 8.62 -18.57
C VAL A 169 -12.48 8.14 -18.12
N SER A 170 -12.04 8.53 -16.93
CA SER A 170 -10.78 8.06 -16.33
C SER A 170 -10.79 6.55 -16.08
N LEU A 171 -11.91 5.98 -15.62
CA LEU A 171 -12.09 4.54 -15.45
C LEU A 171 -11.95 3.81 -16.79
N LEU A 172 -12.65 4.29 -17.84
CA LEU A 172 -12.60 3.68 -19.17
C LEU A 172 -11.20 3.76 -19.79
N LEU A 173 -10.50 4.89 -19.60
CA LEU A 173 -9.11 5.02 -20.03
C LEU A 173 -8.17 4.08 -19.26
N GLY A 174 -8.34 3.96 -17.95
CA GLY A 174 -7.58 3.02 -17.13
C GLY A 174 -7.82 1.57 -17.53
N LEU A 175 -9.07 1.20 -17.79
CA LEU A 175 -9.46 -0.12 -18.30
C LEU A 175 -8.88 -0.38 -19.69
N PHE A 176 -8.87 0.61 -20.57
CA PHE A 176 -8.23 0.47 -21.88
C PHE A 176 -6.73 0.21 -21.73
N ILE A 177 -6.02 0.99 -20.90
CA ILE A 177 -4.59 0.82 -20.65
C ILE A 177 -4.28 -0.56 -20.05
N SER A 178 -5.12 -1.06 -19.14
CA SER A 178 -4.91 -2.39 -18.53
C SER A 178 -5.12 -3.56 -19.50
N THR A 179 -5.80 -3.34 -20.64
CA THR A 179 -5.96 -4.35 -21.69
C THR A 179 -4.78 -4.44 -22.67
N ILE A 180 -3.80 -3.53 -22.57
CA ILE A 180 -2.58 -3.57 -23.37
C ILE A 180 -1.69 -4.69 -22.83
N GLY A 181 -1.27 -5.63 -23.69
CA GLY A 181 -0.41 -6.76 -23.33
C GLY A 181 -0.92 -8.10 -23.81
N ILE A 182 -0.37 -9.18 -23.27
CA ILE A 182 -0.84 -10.54 -23.56
C ILE A 182 -2.14 -10.81 -22.80
N ASP A 183 -3.19 -11.24 -23.51
CA ASP A 183 -4.40 -11.73 -22.87
C ASP A 183 -4.13 -13.06 -22.14
N ILE A 184 -4.41 -13.11 -20.85
CA ILE A 184 -4.14 -14.28 -19.99
C ILE A 184 -4.99 -15.51 -20.33
N MET A 185 -6.12 -15.36 -21.03
CA MET A 185 -7.00 -16.48 -21.40
C MET A 185 -6.71 -17.03 -22.80
N ALA A 186 -6.47 -16.15 -23.76
CA ALA A 186 -6.28 -16.47 -25.18
C ALA A 186 -4.81 -16.51 -25.60
N GLY A 187 -3.89 -15.96 -24.78
CA GLY A 187 -2.46 -15.88 -25.08
C GLY A 187 -2.08 -14.95 -26.23
N GLN A 188 -3.04 -14.15 -26.73
CA GLN A 188 -2.84 -13.27 -27.88
C GLN A 188 -2.45 -11.86 -27.43
N PRO A 189 -1.51 -11.19 -28.13
CA PRO A 189 -1.15 -9.82 -27.84
C PRO A 189 -2.27 -8.86 -28.24
N ARG A 190 -2.63 -7.94 -27.34
CA ARG A 190 -3.61 -6.87 -27.54
C ARG A 190 -2.94 -5.51 -27.46
N PHE A 191 -3.15 -4.69 -28.50
CA PHE A 191 -2.67 -3.31 -28.56
C PHE A 191 -1.15 -3.13 -28.35
N THR A 192 -0.34 -4.17 -28.59
CA THR A 192 1.13 -4.13 -28.41
C THR A 192 1.86 -3.41 -29.54
N MET A 193 1.18 -3.08 -30.64
CA MET A 193 1.74 -2.41 -31.82
C MET A 193 3.02 -3.07 -32.38
N GLY A 194 3.20 -4.38 -32.15
CA GLY A 194 4.41 -5.12 -32.55
C GLY A 194 5.62 -4.95 -31.63
N SER A 195 5.50 -4.20 -30.53
CA SER A 195 6.57 -4.05 -29.52
C SER A 195 6.55 -5.20 -28.51
N THR A 196 7.71 -5.80 -28.28
CA THR A 196 7.90 -6.84 -27.25
C THR A 196 7.79 -6.28 -25.84
N GLU A 197 8.20 -5.02 -25.62
CA GLU A 197 8.10 -4.34 -24.32
C GLU A 197 6.63 -4.20 -23.86
N LEU A 198 5.72 -3.98 -24.82
CA LEU A 198 4.29 -3.85 -24.53
C LEU A 198 3.61 -5.21 -24.29
N MET A 199 4.28 -6.34 -24.50
CA MET A 199 3.70 -7.66 -24.21
C MET A 199 3.44 -7.87 -22.71
N GLY A 200 4.27 -7.28 -21.86
CA GLY A 200 4.05 -7.25 -20.40
C GLY A 200 2.96 -6.27 -19.94
N GLY A 201 2.41 -5.48 -20.88
CA GLY A 201 1.43 -4.44 -20.61
C GLY A 201 2.02 -3.20 -19.92
N VAL A 202 1.14 -2.25 -19.59
CA VAL A 202 1.54 -1.04 -18.86
C VAL A 202 1.39 -1.30 -17.37
N SER A 203 2.52 -1.42 -16.66
CA SER A 203 2.50 -1.62 -15.21
C SER A 203 1.99 -0.35 -14.51
N PHE A 204 0.85 -0.48 -13.83
CA PHE A 204 0.16 0.61 -13.14
C PHE A 204 1.07 1.35 -12.14
N ILE A 205 1.87 0.59 -11.39
CA ILE A 205 2.71 1.09 -10.32
C ILE A 205 3.85 1.98 -10.85
N PRO A 206 4.72 1.53 -11.77
CA PRO A 206 5.70 2.39 -12.44
C PRO A 206 5.10 3.60 -13.13
N ALA A 207 3.93 3.45 -13.79
CA ALA A 207 3.28 4.57 -14.47
C ALA A 207 2.86 5.67 -13.48
N MET A 208 2.23 5.29 -12.36
CA MET A 208 1.82 6.24 -11.33
C MET A 208 3.01 6.93 -10.67
N ILE A 209 4.01 6.15 -10.27
CA ILE A 209 5.24 6.67 -9.66
C ILE A 209 5.97 7.60 -10.64
N GLY A 210 6.09 7.20 -11.91
CA GLY A 210 6.73 8.02 -12.95
C GLY A 210 6.06 9.38 -13.06
N MET A 211 4.72 9.45 -13.06
CA MET A 211 4.01 10.73 -13.10
C MET A 211 4.29 11.62 -11.88
N PHE A 212 4.36 11.07 -10.67
CA PHE A 212 4.65 11.86 -9.46
C PHE A 212 6.14 12.22 -9.32
N ALA A 213 7.03 11.25 -9.50
CA ALA A 213 8.47 11.41 -9.32
C ALA A 213 9.07 12.32 -10.40
N VAL A 214 8.72 12.14 -11.68
CA VAL A 214 9.21 13.00 -12.77
C VAL A 214 8.74 14.43 -12.56
N SER A 215 7.49 14.63 -12.15
CA SER A 215 6.97 15.97 -11.84
C SER A 215 7.77 16.65 -10.72
N GLU A 216 8.15 15.91 -9.67
CA GLU A 216 8.91 16.47 -8.55
C GLU A 216 10.37 16.76 -8.92
N VAL A 217 11.01 15.86 -9.67
CA VAL A 217 12.35 16.06 -10.21
C VAL A 217 12.38 17.30 -11.12
N LEU A 218 11.37 17.47 -11.98
CA LEU A 218 11.25 18.66 -12.83
C LEU A 218 11.02 19.93 -12.02
N ARG A 219 10.17 19.90 -10.98
CA ARG A 219 9.98 21.04 -10.06
C ARG A 219 11.27 21.45 -9.38
N TRP A 220 12.04 20.47 -8.91
CA TRP A 220 13.35 20.69 -8.29
C TRP A 220 14.37 21.26 -9.29
N ALA A 221 14.44 20.69 -10.49
CA ALA A 221 15.33 21.13 -11.56
C ALA A 221 15.00 22.53 -12.09
N LEU A 222 13.71 22.89 -12.17
CA LEU A 222 13.24 24.18 -12.65
C LEU A 222 13.20 25.26 -11.56
N GLY A 223 13.47 24.92 -10.31
CA GLY A 223 13.46 25.86 -9.18
C GLY A 223 12.10 26.54 -8.94
N THR A 224 11.01 25.93 -9.41
CA THR A 224 9.63 26.46 -9.27
C THR A 224 9.02 26.20 -7.90
N THR A 225 9.70 25.43 -7.04
CA THR A 225 9.51 25.48 -5.59
C THR A 225 9.97 26.85 -5.09
N GLY A 226 9.01 27.77 -4.95
CA GLY A 226 9.23 29.08 -4.36
C GLY A 226 9.91 28.95 -3.00
N GLY A 227 11.17 29.40 -2.94
CA GLY A 227 12.06 29.27 -1.77
C GLY A 227 12.68 27.87 -1.73
N ARG A 228 14.00 27.69 -1.79
CA ARG A 228 14.96 28.22 -0.81
C ARG A 228 14.47 28.29 0.65
N GLU A 229 13.38 27.62 1.01
CA GLU A 229 13.26 27.09 2.35
C GLU A 229 14.32 26.02 2.45
N ARG A 230 15.51 26.47 2.92
CA ARG A 230 16.55 25.59 3.43
C ARG A 230 15.80 24.51 4.21
N LEU A 231 16.02 23.24 3.86
CA LEU A 231 15.99 22.17 4.85
C LEU A 231 16.87 22.70 5.97
N SER A 232 16.26 23.37 6.94
CA SER A 232 16.93 24.28 7.85
C SER A 232 17.52 23.39 8.90
N THR A 233 18.56 22.63 8.53
CA THR A 233 19.19 21.55 9.30
C THR A 233 18.18 21.04 10.30
N VAL A 234 17.10 20.39 9.80
CA VAL A 234 15.98 19.94 10.64
C VAL A 234 16.68 19.26 11.81
N ASN A 235 16.62 19.91 12.97
CA ASN A 235 17.18 19.38 14.20
C ASN A 235 16.29 18.18 14.47
N GLN A 236 16.65 17.06 13.86
CA GLN A 236 16.06 15.76 14.09
C GLN A 236 16.41 15.47 15.54
N ALA A 237 15.55 15.94 16.45
CA ALA A 237 15.50 15.42 17.79
C ALA A 237 15.12 13.96 17.64
N SER A 238 16.12 13.12 17.46
CA SER A 238 16.08 11.70 17.11
C SER A 238 15.47 10.81 18.21
N GLY A 239 14.69 11.39 19.14
CA GLY A 239 14.26 10.70 20.36
C GLY A 239 12.77 10.42 20.51
N ALA A 240 11.89 10.98 19.66
CA ALA A 240 10.45 11.05 20.02
C ALA A 240 9.45 10.62 18.94
N ILE A 241 9.87 9.89 17.90
CA ILE A 241 8.96 9.41 16.84
C ILE A 241 7.81 8.59 17.42
N PHE A 242 8.14 7.61 18.27
CA PHE A 242 7.15 6.73 18.88
C PHE A 242 6.24 7.47 19.88
N SER A 243 6.80 8.34 20.73
CA SER A 243 6.03 9.10 21.71
C SER A 243 5.09 10.10 21.05
N ALA A 244 5.53 10.77 19.98
CA ALA A 244 4.70 11.69 19.22
C ALA A 244 3.56 10.96 18.50
N GLY A 245 3.83 9.80 17.90
CA GLY A 245 2.81 8.95 17.30
C GLY A 245 1.76 8.49 18.31
N LEU A 246 2.21 8.05 19.49
CA LEU A 246 1.31 7.58 20.55
C LEU A 246 0.45 8.72 21.13
N GLU A 247 1.00 9.93 21.23
CA GLU A 247 0.26 11.12 21.62
C GLU A 247 -0.83 11.48 20.59
N SER A 248 -0.47 11.48 19.30
CA SER A 248 -1.43 11.67 18.21
C SER A 248 -2.57 10.66 18.27
N VAL A 249 -2.24 9.38 18.42
CA VAL A 249 -3.26 8.32 18.54
C VAL A 249 -4.13 8.52 19.77
N ARG A 250 -3.55 8.91 20.92
CA ARG A 250 -4.31 9.18 22.14
C ARG A 250 -5.27 10.36 21.97
N ARG A 251 -4.89 11.37 21.18
CA ARG A 251 -5.72 12.54 20.87
C ARG A 251 -6.82 12.24 19.86
N TYR A 252 -6.53 11.39 18.87
CA TYR A 252 -7.40 11.11 17.72
C TYR A 252 -7.92 9.66 17.68
N LYS A 253 -8.20 9.06 18.85
CA LYS A 253 -8.66 7.67 18.98
C LYS A 253 -9.90 7.34 18.14
N ALA A 254 -10.85 8.27 18.08
CA ALA A 254 -12.08 8.10 17.28
C ALA A 254 -11.77 8.06 15.78
N GLY A 255 -10.82 8.89 15.33
CA GLY A 255 -10.34 8.89 13.95
C GLY A 255 -9.65 7.58 13.60
N LEU A 256 -8.78 7.09 14.49
CA LEU A 256 -8.10 5.80 14.30
C LEU A 256 -9.10 4.64 14.28
N ALA A 257 -10.06 4.59 15.20
CA ALA A 257 -11.07 3.53 15.22
C ALA A 257 -11.93 3.53 13.95
N ARG A 258 -12.38 4.71 13.50
CA ARG A 258 -13.13 4.89 12.26
C ARG A 258 -12.29 4.45 11.05
N GLY A 259 -11.04 4.90 10.97
CA GLY A 259 -10.14 4.57 9.88
C GLY A 259 -9.78 3.08 9.82
N SER A 260 -9.50 2.43 10.95
CA SER A 260 -9.24 0.99 10.99
C SER A 260 -10.47 0.17 10.59
N LEU A 261 -11.68 0.61 10.97
CA LEU A 261 -12.91 -0.07 10.58
C LEU A 261 -13.20 0.10 9.08
N ILE A 262 -13.21 1.35 8.58
CA ILE A 262 -13.40 1.64 7.15
C ILE A 262 -12.33 0.93 6.32
N GLY A 263 -11.07 1.01 6.74
CA GLY A 263 -9.96 0.37 6.07
C GLY A 263 -10.08 -1.15 6.03
N THR A 264 -10.57 -1.78 7.10
CA THR A 264 -10.81 -3.23 7.09
C THR A 264 -12.01 -3.59 6.21
N LEU A 265 -13.11 -2.84 6.27
CA LEU A 265 -14.31 -3.10 5.47
C LEU A 265 -14.05 -2.94 3.98
N ILE A 266 -13.37 -1.85 3.57
CA ILE A 266 -12.99 -1.62 2.17
C ILE A 266 -11.85 -2.56 1.76
N GLY A 267 -10.90 -2.83 2.64
CA GLY A 267 -9.76 -3.70 2.35
C GLY A 267 -10.15 -5.16 2.10
N ILE A 268 -11.25 -5.64 2.71
CA ILE A 268 -11.82 -6.96 2.40
C ILE A 268 -12.43 -6.99 0.99
N LEU A 269 -12.84 -5.85 0.43
CA LEU A 269 -13.44 -5.79 -0.91
C LEU A 269 -12.38 -6.02 -1.99
N PRO A 270 -12.57 -7.05 -2.84
CA PRO A 270 -11.68 -7.33 -3.96
C PRO A 270 -11.57 -6.14 -4.92
N GLY A 271 -10.35 -5.82 -5.31
CA GLY A 271 -10.05 -4.73 -6.25
C GLY A 271 -10.11 -3.32 -5.66
N ALA A 272 -10.64 -3.12 -4.44
CA ALA A 272 -10.60 -1.82 -3.77
C ALA A 272 -9.29 -1.59 -3.01
N GLY A 273 -8.89 -2.58 -2.20
CA GLY A 273 -7.60 -2.64 -1.53
C GLY A 273 -7.30 -1.44 -0.60
N ALA A 274 -6.02 -1.30 -0.26
CA ALA A 274 -5.54 -0.24 0.64
C ALA A 274 -5.61 1.17 0.02
N ASP A 275 -5.51 1.26 -1.31
CA ASP A 275 -5.49 2.54 -2.03
C ASP A 275 -6.84 3.27 -1.89
N ILE A 276 -7.95 2.61 -2.23
CA ILE A 276 -9.29 3.20 -2.09
C ILE A 276 -9.61 3.46 -0.62
N ALA A 277 -9.27 2.51 0.26
CA ALA A 277 -9.47 2.66 1.69
C ALA A 277 -8.82 3.93 2.26
N ALA A 278 -7.60 4.25 1.83
CA ALA A 278 -6.87 5.44 2.26
C ALA A 278 -7.57 6.73 1.80
N TRP A 279 -7.95 6.83 0.53
CA TRP A 279 -8.63 8.02 0.00
C TRP A 279 -10.01 8.24 0.61
N VAL A 280 -10.80 7.18 0.82
CA VAL A 280 -12.12 7.27 1.47
C VAL A 280 -12.01 7.62 2.95
N THR A 281 -11.00 7.11 3.65
CA THR A 281 -10.77 7.44 5.07
C THR A 281 -10.27 8.87 5.26
N TYR A 282 -9.54 9.38 4.26
CA TYR A 282 -8.99 10.75 4.25
C TYR A 282 -10.05 11.82 3.97
N ALA A 283 -11.06 11.49 3.16
CA ALA A 283 -12.21 12.36 2.87
C ALA A 283 -13.09 12.63 4.11
#